data_AF-A0A971YQD3-F1
#
_entry.id   AF-A0A971YQD3-F1
#
_cell.length_a   1.000
_cell.length_b   1.000
_cell.length_c   1.000
_cell.angle_alpha   90.00
_cell.angle_beta   90.00
_cell.angle_gamma   90.00
#
_symmetry.space_group_name_H-M   'P 1'
#
loop_
_entity.id
_entity.type
_entity.pdbx_description
1 polymer ?
#
loop_
_entity_poly.entity_id
_entity_poly.type
_entity_poly.pdbx_seq_one_letter_code
_entity_poly.pdbx_strand_id
1 'polypeptide(L)' 'YIFAHALPESELTAISNRIPPDVAATDKYADEILILYAAGVLCGNDEAGTFAGECAITRAEAAAIITRIALPSVRIAE' A
#
# COMPACT_ATOMS: atom_id res chain seq x y z
N TYR A 1 -6.03 -6.28 3.00
CA TYR A 1 -7.18 -7.14 2.61
C TYR A 1 -7.97 -6.65 1.40
N ILE A 2 -8.92 -5.68 1.48
CA ILE A 2 -9.83 -5.40 0.34
C ILE A 2 -9.11 -4.86 -0.92
N PHE A 3 -8.16 -3.94 -0.74
CA PHE A 3 -7.43 -3.34 -1.86
C PHE A 3 -6.42 -4.29 -2.51
N ALA A 4 -5.73 -5.11 -1.71
CA ALA A 4 -4.76 -6.09 -2.21
C ALA A 4 -5.42 -7.19 -3.06
N HIS A 5 -6.69 -7.48 -2.82
CA HIS A 5 -7.47 -8.47 -3.58
C HIS A 5 -8.41 -7.85 -4.62
N ALA A 6 -8.30 -6.53 -4.88
CA ALA A 6 -9.11 -5.87 -5.90
C ALA A 6 -8.71 -6.26 -7.33
N LEU A 7 -7.47 -6.70 -7.51
CA LEU A 7 -6.89 -7.17 -8.77
C LEU A 7 -6.12 -8.48 -8.52
N PRO A 8 -5.85 -9.28 -9.58
CA PRO A 8 -4.89 -10.37 -9.48
C PRO A 8 -3.51 -9.88 -9.04
N GLU A 9 -2.77 -10.70 -8.30
CA GLU A 9 -1.43 -10.36 -7.80
C GLU A 9 -0.44 -10.00 -8.93
N SER A 10 -0.62 -10.56 -10.13
CA SER A 10 0.18 -10.22 -11.32
C SER A 10 0.08 -8.75 -11.75
N GLU A 11 -0.96 -8.03 -11.31
CA GLU A 11 -1.15 -6.60 -11.59
C GLU A 11 -0.47 -5.68 -10.54
N LEU A 12 0.03 -6.26 -9.44
CA LEU A 12 0.69 -5.55 -8.34
C LEU A 12 2.22 -5.75 -8.40
N THR A 13 2.80 -5.55 -9.59
CA THR A 13 4.24 -5.59 -9.79
C THR A 13 4.97 -4.64 -8.85
N ALA A 14 6.00 -5.14 -8.18
CA ALA A 14 6.84 -4.35 -7.28
C ALA A 14 7.62 -3.28 -8.05
N ILE A 15 7.51 -2.03 -7.60
CA ILE A 15 8.24 -0.88 -8.13
C ILE A 15 8.96 -0.09 -7.03
N SER A 16 8.66 -0.38 -5.75
CA SER A 16 9.25 0.24 -4.57
C SER A 16 9.82 -0.83 -3.66
N ASN A 17 10.85 -0.46 -2.90
CA ASN A 17 11.44 -1.28 -1.84
C ASN A 17 11.06 -0.76 -0.44
N ARG A 18 10.06 0.11 -0.33
CA ARG A 18 9.63 0.68 0.95
C ARG A 18 9.02 -0.40 1.84
N ILE A 19 9.43 -0.40 3.10
CA ILE A 19 8.90 -1.28 4.14
C ILE A 19 8.38 -0.39 5.28
N PRO A 20 7.10 -0.47 5.64
CA PRO A 20 6.57 0.30 6.76
C PRO A 20 7.22 -0.15 8.07
N PRO A 21 7.67 0.78 8.93
CA PRO A 21 8.37 0.47 10.19
C PRO A 21 7.46 -0.15 11.26
N ASP A 22 6.15 -0.02 11.13
CA ASP A 22 5.12 -0.39 12.09
C ASP A 22 4.33 -1.65 11.72
N VAL A 23 4.84 -2.45 10.77
CA VAL A 23 4.21 -3.71 10.36
C VAL A 23 5.22 -4.85 10.46
N ALA A 24 4.98 -5.78 11.38
CA ALA A 24 5.73 -7.02 11.49
C ALA A 24 5.18 -8.09 10.55
N ALA A 25 6.04 -9.02 10.10
CA ALA A 25 5.63 -10.14 9.25
C ALA A 25 4.59 -11.08 9.93
N THR A 26 4.48 -11.03 11.25
CA THR A 26 3.50 -11.78 12.03
C THR A 26 2.16 -11.06 12.17
N ASP A 27 2.07 -9.80 11.75
CA ASP A 27 0.86 -9.02 11.90
C ASP A 27 -0.23 -9.52 10.96
N LYS A 28 -1.47 -9.33 11.40
CA LYS A 28 -2.62 -9.66 10.58
C LYS A 28 -2.60 -8.81 9.31
N TYR A 29 -2.68 -9.48 8.17
CA TYR A 29 -2.63 -8.86 6.84
C TYR A 29 -1.28 -8.25 6.44
N ALA A 30 -0.19 -8.62 7.11
CA ALA A 30 1.16 -8.13 6.78
C ALA A 30 1.49 -8.34 5.30
N ASP A 31 1.22 -9.53 4.75
CA ASP A 31 1.50 -9.85 3.35
C ASP A 31 0.76 -8.90 2.39
N GLU A 32 -0.53 -8.66 2.60
CA GLU A 32 -1.29 -7.73 1.76
C GLU A 32 -0.81 -6.29 1.89
N ILE A 33 -0.38 -5.87 3.09
CA ILE A 33 0.18 -4.54 3.30
C ILE A 33 1.50 -4.42 2.53
N LEU A 34 2.39 -5.39 2.69
CA LEU A 34 3.71 -5.40 2.05
C LEU A 34 3.61 -5.46 0.52
N ILE A 35 2.68 -6.22 -0.04
CA ILE A 35 2.42 -6.23 -1.49
C ILE A 35 2.01 -4.84 -1.99
N LEU A 36 1.12 -4.15 -1.27
CA LEU A 36 0.67 -2.80 -1.66
C LEU A 36 1.77 -1.74 -1.51
N TYR A 37 2.66 -1.87 -0.53
CA TYR A 37 3.85 -1.03 -0.40
C TYR A 37 4.87 -1.31 -1.51
N ALA A 38 5.18 -2.57 -1.79
CA ALA A 38 6.08 -2.97 -2.86
C ALA A 38 5.57 -2.49 -4.23
N ALA A 39 4.27 -2.58 -4.47
CA ALA A 39 3.63 -2.07 -5.68
C ALA A 39 3.53 -0.54 -5.73
N GLY A 40 3.95 0.20 -4.69
CA GLY A 40 3.87 1.66 -4.67
C GLY A 40 2.44 2.21 -4.60
N VAL A 41 1.48 1.39 -4.19
CA VAL A 41 0.08 1.78 -3.98
C VAL A 41 -0.04 2.52 -2.63
N LEU A 42 0.58 1.96 -1.59
CA LEU A 42 0.77 2.60 -0.29
C LEU A 42 2.18 3.18 -0.19
N CYS A 43 2.30 4.32 0.48
CA CYS A 43 3.57 5.03 0.68
C CYS A 43 3.80 5.45 2.15
N GLY A 44 2.86 5.14 3.03
CA GLY A 44 2.79 5.68 4.40
C GLY A 44 2.26 7.11 4.46
N ASN A 45 2.00 7.58 5.69
CA ASN A 45 1.43 8.90 5.97
C ASN A 45 2.43 9.93 6.55
N ASP A 46 3.69 9.53 6.70
CA ASP A 46 4.81 10.35 7.16
C ASP A 46 6.09 10.04 6.36
N GLU A 47 7.18 10.74 6.67
CA GLU A 47 8.48 10.53 6.01
C GLU A 47 9.08 9.14 6.25
N ALA A 48 8.69 8.48 7.35
CA ALA A 48 9.15 7.13 7.68
C ALA A 48 8.41 6.04 6.89
N GLY A 49 7.32 6.40 6.21
CA GLY A 49 6.48 5.43 5.50
C GLY A 49 5.59 4.62 6.44
N THR A 50 5.20 5.17 7.58
CA THR A 50 4.34 4.52 8.59
C THR A 50 2.98 4.14 8.01
N PHE A 51 2.54 2.90 8.20
CA PHE A 51 1.26 2.40 7.75
C PHE A 51 0.08 2.94 8.58
N ALA A 52 0.27 3.09 9.89
CA ALA A 52 -0.71 3.62 10.83
C ALA A 52 -2.06 2.85 10.78
N GLY A 53 -2.01 1.53 10.92
CA GLY A 53 -3.16 0.63 10.72
C GLY A 53 -4.38 0.87 11.62
N GLU A 54 -4.20 1.54 12.76
CA GLU A 54 -5.28 1.91 13.69
C GLU A 54 -5.97 3.24 13.33
N CYS A 55 -5.39 4.01 12.40
CA CYS A 55 -5.95 5.28 11.95
C CYS A 55 -6.97 5.08 10.82
N ALA A 56 -8.08 5.80 10.90
CA ALA A 56 -9.02 5.87 9.79
C ALA A 56 -8.39 6.65 8.63
N ILE A 57 -8.57 6.16 7.41
CA ILE A 57 -8.26 6.90 6.20
C ILE A 57 -9.38 7.90 5.87
N THR A 58 -8.99 9.04 5.33
CA THR A 58 -9.86 10.04 4.73
C THR A 58 -10.37 9.57 3.37
N ARG A 59 -11.42 10.24 2.88
CA ARG A 59 -11.94 10.01 1.52
C ARG A 59 -10.90 10.33 0.43
N ALA A 60 -10.02 11.30 0.68
CA ALA A 60 -8.96 11.67 -0.24
C ALA A 60 -7.89 10.58 -0.33
N GLU A 61 -7.49 10.01 0.81
CA GLU A 61 -6.54 8.89 0.85
C GLU A 61 -7.13 7.63 0.20
N ALA A 62 -8.40 7.31 0.48
CA ALA A 62 -9.09 6.22 -0.22
C ALA A 62 -9.10 6.42 -1.74
N ALA A 63 -9.38 7.64 -2.22
CA ALA A 63 -9.34 7.96 -3.65
C ALA A 63 -7.93 7.83 -4.25
N ALA A 64 -6.89 8.24 -3.52
CA ALA A 64 -5.50 8.08 -3.95
C ALA A 64 -5.11 6.60 -4.07
N ILE A 65 -5.48 5.78 -3.08
CA ILE A 65 -5.26 4.33 -3.09
C ILE A 65 -5.95 3.69 -4.30
N ILE A 66 -7.25 3.96 -4.49
CA ILE A 66 -8.03 3.41 -5.63
C ILE A 66 -7.42 3.84 -6.96
N THR A 67 -6.99 5.10 -7.08
CA THR A 67 -6.36 5.63 -8.30
C THR A 67 -5.07 4.88 -8.63
N ARG A 68 -4.22 4.58 -7.64
CA ARG A 68 -2.96 3.83 -7.84
C ARG A 68 -3.18 2.34 -8.11
N ILE A 69 -4.28 1.77 -7.61
CA ILE A 69 -4.70 0.41 -7.99
C ILE A 69 -5.09 0.40 -9.47
N ALA A 70 -5.95 1.34 -9.89
CA ALA A 70 -6.49 1.38 -11.25
C ALA A 70 -5.47 1.83 -12.32
N LEU A 71 -4.53 2.71 -11.96
CA LEU A 71 -3.57 3.31 -12.89
C LEU A 71 -2.14 3.05 -12.41
N PRO A 72 -1.44 2.02 -12.93
CA PRO A 72 -0.08 1.73 -12.50
C PRO A 72 0.93 2.87 -12.70
N SER A 73 0.69 3.75 -13.68
CA SER A 73 1.57 4.88 -14.00
C SER A 73 1.62 5.98 -12.93
N VAL A 74 0.73 5.98 -11.94
CA VAL A 74 0.68 6.99 -10.86
C VAL A 74 1.07 6.42 -9.49
N ARG A 75 1.54 5.17 -9.45
CA ARG A 75 2.12 4.55 -8.25
C ARG A 75 3.44 5.23 -7.88
N ILE A 76 3.81 5.15 -6.60
CA ILE A 76 4.99 5.82 -6.06
C ILE A 76 6.12 4.80 -5.93
N ALA A 77 7.24 5.02 -6.62
CA ALA A 77 8.41 4.13 -6.60
C ALA A 77 9.41 4.44 -5.47
N GLU A 78 9.48 5.70 -5.06
CA GLU A 78 10.35 6.17 -3.96
C GLU A 78 9.88 5.68 -2.60
#